data_AF-A0A5K1DWS7-F1
#
_entry.id   AF-A0A5K1DWS7-F1
#
_cell.length_a   1.000
_cell.length_b   1.000
_cell.length_c   1.000
_cell.angle_alpha   90.00
_cell.angle_beta   90.00
_cell.angle_gamma   90.00
#
_symmetry.space_group_name_H-M   'P 1'
#
loop_
_entity.id
_entity.type
_entity.pdbx_description
1 polymer ?
#
loop_
_entity_poly.entity_id
_entity_poly.type
_entity_poly.pdbx_seq_one_letter_code
_entity_poly.pdbx_strand_id
1 'polypeptide(L)'
;MDERLQNASINGNTAALAELMKEEEGRVLLDQVTPGSANTCLHICANYGHAEFAAEVLRLRPELASARNRRSETPLHVACREGKAETARLLLESNPSLACCAFVSAGDQKGADAMTLAARYGRVEVVKTLLSDRWLPLFRVEGSLVSSLLEAASRGHA
;
A
#
# COMPACT_ATOMS: atom_id res chain seq x y z
N MET A 1 4.47 4.87 -18.53
CA MET A 1 3.26 5.41 -17.90
C MET A 1 2.90 6.70 -18.60
N ASP A 2 1.63 6.85 -18.95
CA ASP A 2 1.05 8.06 -19.53
C ASP A 2 1.24 9.24 -18.56
N GLU A 3 1.67 10.38 -19.09
CA GLU A 3 1.96 11.58 -18.30
C GLU A 3 0.70 12.12 -17.62
N ARG A 4 -0.47 11.99 -18.26
CA ARG A 4 -1.75 12.44 -17.70
C ARG A 4 -2.12 11.61 -16.48
N LEU A 5 -2.01 10.28 -16.59
CA LEU A 5 -2.30 9.38 -15.47
C LEU A 5 -1.28 9.55 -14.34
N GLN A 6 -0.01 9.74 -14.67
CA GLN A 6 1.03 10.01 -13.69
C GLN A 6 0.74 11.32 -12.92
N ASN A 7 0.44 12.40 -13.63
CA ASN A 7 0.10 13.69 -13.01
C ASN A 7 -1.18 13.62 -12.18
N ALA A 8 -2.20 12.90 -12.64
CA ALA A 8 -3.42 12.66 -11.86
C ALA A 8 -3.11 11.90 -10.56
N SER A 9 -2.24 10.88 -10.62
CA SER A 9 -1.84 10.07 -9.47
C SER A 9 -0.98 10.85 -8.47
N ILE A 10 -0.10 11.75 -8.95
CA ILE A 10 0.75 12.61 -8.10
C ILE A 10 -0.09 13.66 -7.38
N ASN A 11 -1.07 14.26 -8.06
CA ASN A 11 -1.91 15.31 -7.50
C ASN A 11 -3.16 14.78 -6.79
N GLY A 12 -3.45 13.47 -6.89
CA GLY A 12 -4.68 12.88 -6.34
C GLY A 12 -5.95 13.36 -7.04
N ASN A 13 -5.84 13.81 -8.29
CA ASN A 13 -6.96 14.42 -9.00
C ASN A 13 -7.93 13.35 -9.50
N THR A 14 -8.99 13.10 -8.73
CA THR A 14 -10.06 12.15 -9.06
C THR A 14 -10.88 12.58 -10.27
N ALA A 15 -11.02 13.88 -10.52
CA ALA A 15 -11.71 14.38 -11.72
C ALA A 15 -10.92 14.06 -12.98
N ALA A 16 -9.60 14.28 -12.97
CA ALA A 16 -8.74 13.89 -14.09
C ALA A 16 -8.77 12.37 -14.34
N LEU A 17 -8.83 11.57 -13.27
CA LEU A 17 -9.03 10.12 -13.40
C LEU A 17 -10.37 9.80 -14.05
N ALA A 18 -11.46 10.44 -13.63
CA ALA A 18 -12.79 10.22 -14.20
C ALA A 18 -12.85 10.60 -15.69
N GLU A 19 -12.20 11.68 -16.10
CA GLU A 19 -12.08 12.06 -17.51
C GLU A 19 -11.28 11.02 -18.31
N LEU A 20 -10.14 10.55 -17.79
CA LEU A 20 -9.36 9.48 -18.43
C LEU A 20 -10.17 8.17 -18.54
N MET A 21 -11.09 7.90 -17.61
CA MET A 21 -11.96 6.72 -17.67
C MET A 21 -13.08 6.82 -18.70
N LYS A 22 -13.39 8.02 -19.22
CA LYS A 22 -14.32 8.17 -20.35
C LYS A 22 -13.69 7.75 -21.68
N GLU A 23 -12.36 7.75 -21.75
CA GLU A 23 -11.61 7.26 -22.90
C GLU A 23 -11.65 5.71 -22.93
N GLU A 24 -11.79 5.09 -24.11
CA GLU A 24 -11.92 3.62 -24.22
C GLU A 24 -10.69 2.88 -23.67
N GLU A 25 -9.51 3.50 -23.76
CA GLU A 25 -8.26 2.94 -23.25
C GLU A 25 -8.00 3.23 -21.77
N GLY A 26 -8.86 3.98 -21.08
CA GLY A 26 -8.65 4.45 -19.70
C GLY A 26 -8.32 3.33 -18.70
N ARG A 27 -8.95 2.16 -18.85
CA ARG A 27 -8.67 0.98 -18.01
C ARG A 27 -7.32 0.34 -18.31
N VAL A 28 -6.84 0.40 -19.55
CA VAL A 28 -5.53 -0.12 -19.97
C VAL A 28 -4.42 0.81 -19.48
N LEU A 29 -4.69 2.11 -19.38
CA LEU A 29 -3.75 3.09 -18.82
C LEU A 29 -3.39 2.75 -17.35
N LEU A 30 -4.34 2.22 -16.56
CA LEU A 30 -4.11 1.92 -15.13
C LEU A 30 -3.05 0.83 -14.88
N ASP A 31 -2.90 -0.10 -15.83
CA ASP A 31 -1.88 -1.16 -15.78
C ASP A 31 -0.48 -0.65 -16.13
N GLN A 32 -0.37 0.60 -16.60
CA GLN A 32 0.93 1.15 -16.94
C GLN A 32 1.77 1.40 -15.70
N VAL A 33 3.05 1.14 -15.87
CA VAL A 33 4.07 1.33 -14.83
C VAL A 33 5.05 2.43 -15.21
N THR A 34 5.63 3.08 -14.21
CA THR A 34 6.68 4.07 -14.41
C THR A 34 7.98 3.42 -14.91
N PRO A 35 8.67 4.04 -15.88
CA PRO A 35 9.99 3.56 -16.30
C PRO A 35 10.98 3.69 -15.13
N GLY A 36 11.72 2.62 -14.83
CA GLY A 36 12.75 2.59 -13.79
C GLY A 36 12.31 1.90 -12.49
N SER A 37 11.20 2.32 -11.87
CA SER A 37 10.71 1.77 -10.59
C SER A 37 9.56 0.77 -10.72
N ALA A 38 8.94 0.67 -11.90
CA ALA A 38 7.75 -0.14 -12.15
C ALA A 38 6.59 0.16 -11.18
N ASN A 39 6.42 1.43 -10.78
CA ASN A 39 5.31 1.84 -9.93
C ASN A 39 4.04 1.98 -10.76
N THR A 40 2.95 1.38 -10.31
CA THR A 40 1.59 1.65 -10.85
C THR A 40 1.04 2.95 -10.27
N CYS A 41 -0.08 3.44 -10.82
CA CYS A 41 -0.81 4.60 -10.27
C CYS A 41 -1.12 4.45 -8.76
N LEU A 42 -1.46 3.25 -8.28
CA LEU A 42 -1.69 3.00 -6.86
C LEU A 42 -0.43 3.14 -6.00
N HIS A 43 0.74 2.77 -6.50
CA HIS A 43 1.99 2.99 -5.77
C HIS A 43 2.27 4.49 -5.60
N ILE A 44 2.00 5.27 -6.65
CA ILE A 44 2.18 6.72 -6.64
C ILE A 44 1.19 7.35 -5.65
N CYS A 45 -0.10 7.03 -5.75
CA CYS A 45 -1.09 7.61 -4.85
C CYS A 45 -0.85 7.20 -3.38
N ALA A 46 -0.40 5.98 -3.13
CA ALA A 46 0.01 5.50 -1.81
C ALA A 46 1.24 6.22 -1.25
N ASN A 47 2.17 6.65 -2.12
CA ASN A 47 3.32 7.45 -1.74
C ASN A 47 2.91 8.85 -1.25
N TYR A 48 1.96 9.48 -1.93
CA TYR A 48 1.49 10.82 -1.59
C TYR A 48 0.40 10.83 -0.50
N GLY A 49 -0.37 9.75 -0.39
CA GLY A 49 -1.47 9.61 0.58
C GLY A 49 -2.85 9.96 0.02
N HIS A 50 -3.04 9.85 -1.29
CA HIS A 50 -4.31 10.19 -1.95
C HIS A 50 -5.31 9.05 -1.81
N ALA A 51 -5.96 9.01 -0.64
CA ALA A 51 -6.94 8.02 -0.23
C ALA A 51 -8.13 7.90 -1.21
N GLU A 52 -8.77 9.03 -1.54
CA GLU A 52 -9.92 9.05 -2.46
C GLU A 52 -9.55 8.59 -3.87
N PHE A 53 -8.39 9.01 -4.36
CA PHE A 53 -7.86 8.54 -5.65
C PHE A 53 -7.61 7.03 -5.64
N ALA A 54 -7.02 6.51 -4.55
CA ALA A 54 -6.81 5.07 -4.39
C ALA A 54 -8.14 4.30 -4.41
N ALA A 55 -9.17 4.79 -3.71
CA ALA A 55 -10.49 4.17 -3.68
C ALA A 55 -11.11 4.08 -5.07
N GLU A 56 -11.04 5.14 -5.87
CA GLU A 56 -11.60 5.11 -7.22
C GLU A 56 -10.83 4.17 -8.16
N VAL A 57 -9.50 4.16 -8.10
CA VAL A 57 -8.70 3.22 -8.88
C VAL A 57 -9.02 1.77 -8.49
N LEU A 58 -9.15 1.48 -7.18
CA LEU A 58 -9.50 0.15 -6.68
C LEU A 58 -10.91 -0.28 -7.09
N ARG A 59 -11.86 0.65 -7.16
CA ARG A 59 -13.22 0.38 -7.66
C ARG A 59 -13.22 -0.01 -9.14
N LEU A 60 -12.30 0.55 -9.92
CA LEU A 60 -12.19 0.30 -11.36
C LEU A 60 -11.36 -0.95 -11.68
N ARG A 61 -10.26 -1.16 -10.95
CA ARG A 61 -9.27 -2.24 -11.10
C ARG A 61 -8.74 -2.69 -9.73
N PRO A 62 -9.46 -3.55 -9.00
CA PRO A 62 -9.04 -4.03 -7.68
C PRO A 62 -7.76 -4.87 -7.73
N GLU A 63 -7.41 -5.44 -8.88
CA GLU A 63 -6.22 -6.28 -9.08
C GLU A 63 -4.92 -5.51 -8.79
N LEU A 64 -4.92 -4.19 -9.04
CA LEU A 64 -3.77 -3.32 -8.84
C LEU A 64 -3.34 -3.19 -7.37
N ALA A 65 -4.23 -3.50 -6.42
CA ALA A 65 -3.91 -3.50 -5.00
C ALA A 65 -2.78 -4.50 -4.67
N SER A 66 -2.69 -5.59 -5.45
CA SER A 66 -1.69 -6.65 -5.31
C SER A 66 -0.47 -6.47 -6.22
N ALA A 67 -0.46 -5.45 -7.07
CA ALA A 67 0.63 -5.20 -8.00
C ALA A 67 1.94 -4.97 -7.25
N ARG A 68 3.04 -5.52 -7.77
CA ARG A 68 4.38 -5.36 -7.18
C ARG A 68 5.24 -4.48 -8.06
N ASN A 69 5.87 -3.48 -7.48
CA ASN A 69 6.86 -2.66 -8.17
C ASN A 69 8.22 -3.39 -8.30
N ARG A 70 9.23 -2.71 -8.84
CA ARG A 70 10.59 -3.29 -9.02
C ARG A 70 11.27 -3.67 -7.70
N ARG A 71 10.87 -3.03 -6.59
CA ARG A 71 11.34 -3.37 -5.23
C ARG A 71 10.50 -4.47 -4.58
N SER A 72 9.62 -5.13 -5.36
CA SER A 72 8.69 -6.13 -4.85
C SER A 72 7.69 -5.58 -3.81
N GLU A 73 7.54 -4.25 -3.74
CA GLU A 73 6.60 -3.61 -2.81
C GLU A 73 5.23 -3.56 -3.45
N THR A 74 4.19 -3.74 -2.64
CA THR A 74 2.81 -3.44 -3.03
C THR A 74 2.44 -2.00 -2.65
N PRO A 75 1.33 -1.42 -3.15
CA PRO A 75 0.88 -0.10 -2.75
C PRO A 75 0.72 0.05 -1.23
N LEU A 76 0.29 -1.01 -0.53
CA LEU A 76 0.18 -1.01 0.94
C LEU A 76 1.54 -0.84 1.62
N HIS A 77 2.59 -1.48 1.12
CA HIS A 77 3.95 -1.31 1.64
C HIS A 77 4.40 0.15 1.49
N VAL A 78 4.16 0.76 0.33
CA VAL A 78 4.51 2.17 0.11
C VAL A 78 3.75 3.07 1.07
N ALA A 79 2.42 2.90 1.21
CA ALA A 79 1.62 3.66 2.18
C ALA A 79 2.15 3.50 3.61
N CYS A 80 2.54 2.28 4.01
CA CYS A 80 3.06 2.01 5.34
C CYS A 80 4.44 2.62 5.58
N ARG A 81 5.32 2.64 4.57
CA ARG A 81 6.64 3.27 4.64
C ARG A 81 6.54 4.78 4.77
N GLU A 82 5.67 5.38 3.96
CA GLU A 82 5.45 6.83 3.92
C GLU A 82 4.53 7.35 5.04
N GLY A 83 3.92 6.46 5.82
CA GLY A 83 3.08 6.83 6.96
C GLY A 83 1.65 7.25 6.59
N LYS A 84 1.14 6.83 5.43
CA LYS A 84 -0.19 7.21 4.92
C LYS A 84 -1.27 6.30 5.47
N ALA A 85 -1.67 6.53 6.72
CA ALA A 85 -2.61 5.68 7.46
C ALA A 85 -3.96 5.52 6.75
N GLU A 86 -4.53 6.59 6.20
CA GLU A 86 -5.83 6.54 5.55
C GLU A 86 -5.81 5.73 4.24
N THR A 87 -4.76 5.93 3.42
CA THR A 87 -4.58 5.14 2.20
C THR A 87 -4.29 3.67 2.52
N ALA A 88 -3.52 3.39 3.58
CA ALA A 88 -3.27 2.03 4.05
C ALA A 88 -4.56 1.34 4.51
N ARG A 89 -5.45 2.06 5.21
CA ARG A 89 -6.77 1.58 5.62
C ARG A 89 -7.61 1.19 4.41
N LEU A 90 -7.76 2.08 3.42
CA LEU A 90 -8.56 1.81 2.22
C LEU A 90 -8.03 0.64 1.39
N LEU A 91 -6.71 0.52 1.29
CA LEU A 91 -6.06 -0.61 0.59
C LEU A 91 -6.37 -1.95 1.29
N LEU A 92 -6.37 -1.99 2.63
CA LEU A 92 -6.76 -3.17 3.40
C LEU A 92 -8.26 -3.47 3.32
N GLU A 93 -9.10 -2.44 3.37
CA GLU A 93 -10.54 -2.58 3.19
C GLU A 93 -10.90 -3.17 1.82
N SER A 94 -10.14 -2.78 0.79
CA SER A 94 -10.32 -3.32 -0.56
C SER A 94 -9.74 -4.72 -0.71
N ASN A 95 -8.61 -5.01 -0.07
CA ASN A 95 -7.98 -6.33 -0.12
C ASN A 95 -7.23 -6.67 1.18
N PRO A 96 -7.90 -7.37 2.13
CA PRO A 96 -7.32 -7.73 3.43
C PRO A 96 -6.10 -8.64 3.31
N SER A 97 -6.02 -9.45 2.24
CA SER A 97 -4.92 -10.40 1.99
C SER A 97 -3.56 -9.72 1.79
N LEU A 98 -3.55 -8.42 1.52
CA LEU A 98 -2.33 -7.63 1.39
C LEU A 98 -1.59 -7.44 2.72
N ALA A 99 -2.28 -7.59 3.86
CA ALA A 99 -1.70 -7.50 5.20
C ALA A 99 -0.52 -8.45 5.40
N CYS A 100 -0.63 -9.68 4.90
CA CYS A 100 0.33 -10.77 5.10
C CYS A 100 1.35 -10.91 3.96
N CYS A 101 1.27 -10.04 2.95
CA CYS A 101 2.14 -10.14 1.78
C CYS A 101 3.56 -9.72 2.17
N ALA A 102 4.42 -10.68 2.52
CA ALA A 102 5.83 -10.41 2.74
C ALA A 102 6.50 -9.93 1.44
N PHE A 103 7.38 -8.93 1.54
CA PHE A 103 8.30 -8.58 0.46
C PHE A 103 9.76 -8.72 0.89
N VAL A 104 10.59 -9.13 -0.05
CA VAL A 104 12.04 -9.22 0.14
C VAL A 104 12.66 -7.95 -0.42
N SER A 105 13.17 -7.10 0.46
CA SER A 105 14.00 -5.97 0.04
C SER A 105 15.40 -6.49 -0.31
N ALA A 106 16.04 -5.89 -1.31
CA ALA A 106 17.36 -6.32 -1.82
C ALA A 106 18.51 -6.32 -0.78
N GLY A 107 18.29 -5.79 0.44
CA GLY A 107 19.25 -5.82 1.54
C GLY A 107 18.78 -6.56 2.81
N ASP A 108 17.53 -7.02 2.87
CA ASP A 108 16.98 -7.73 4.03
C ASP A 108 16.48 -9.10 3.56
N GLN A 109 17.21 -10.16 3.90
CA GLN A 109 16.85 -11.57 3.62
C GLN A 109 15.64 -12.04 4.44
N LYS A 110 15.08 -11.18 5.30
CA LYS A 110 13.86 -11.44 6.05
C LYS A 110 12.74 -10.64 5.40
N GLY A 111 11.79 -11.35 4.79
CA GLY A 111 10.59 -10.74 4.23
C GLY A 111 9.93 -9.84 5.28
N ALA A 112 9.81 -8.55 5.00
CA ALA A 112 9.20 -7.60 5.92
C ALA A 112 7.74 -7.40 5.51
N ASP A 113 6.81 -7.64 6.43
CA ASP A 113 5.40 -7.32 6.20
C ASP A 113 5.17 -5.81 6.28
N ALA A 114 4.08 -5.31 5.66
CA ALA A 114 3.72 -3.89 5.66
C ALA A 114 3.70 -3.27 7.07
N MET A 115 3.27 -4.04 8.07
CA MET A 115 3.30 -3.64 9.49
C MET A 115 4.71 -3.53 10.06
N THR A 116 5.60 -4.48 9.76
CA THR A 116 7.02 -4.42 10.17
C THR A 116 7.70 -3.21 9.55
N LEU A 117 7.34 -2.87 8.31
CA LEU A 117 7.81 -1.66 7.64
C LEU A 117 7.30 -0.41 8.38
N ALA A 118 6.01 -0.30 8.65
CA ALA A 118 5.45 0.83 9.41
C ALA A 118 6.14 0.99 10.78
N ALA A 119 6.35 -0.10 11.51
CA ALA A 119 7.04 -0.10 12.80
C ALA A 119 8.51 0.32 12.69
N ARG A 120 9.26 -0.21 11.71
CA ARG A 120 10.67 0.12 11.47
C ARG A 120 10.87 1.60 11.15
N TYR A 121 9.94 2.18 10.38
CA TYR A 121 9.97 3.60 10.02
C TYR A 121 9.29 4.51 11.07
N GLY A 122 8.86 3.97 12.21
CA GLY A 122 8.26 4.73 13.31
C GLY A 122 6.88 5.33 12.98
N ARG A 123 6.14 4.72 12.05
CA ARG A 123 4.82 5.21 11.59
C ARG A 123 3.70 4.75 12.53
N VAL A 124 3.66 5.34 13.73
CA VAL A 124 2.74 4.96 14.80
C VAL A 124 1.28 4.96 14.37
N GLU A 125 0.82 6.00 13.65
CA GLU A 125 -0.58 6.10 13.20
C GLU A 125 -0.98 5.00 12.19
N VAL A 126 -0.06 4.60 11.32
CA VAL A 126 -0.27 3.45 10.44
C VAL A 126 -0.36 2.18 11.27
N VAL A 127 0.58 1.96 12.19
CA VAL A 127 0.59 0.78 13.06
C VAL A 127 -0.71 0.67 13.87
N LYS A 128 -1.22 1.77 14.44
CA LYS A 128 -2.52 1.80 15.13
C LYS A 128 -3.68 1.44 14.20
N THR A 129 -3.66 1.95 12.97
CA THR A 129 -4.67 1.66 11.95
C THR A 129 -4.65 0.18 11.54
N LEU A 130 -3.45 -0.39 11.38
CA LEU A 130 -3.24 -1.81 11.11
C LEU A 130 -3.58 -2.72 12.31
N LEU A 131 -3.36 -2.24 13.54
CA LEU A 131 -3.68 -2.93 14.80
C LEU A 131 -5.14 -2.80 15.23
N SER A 132 -5.99 -2.11 14.47
CA SER A 132 -7.41 -2.06 14.77
C SER A 132 -7.98 -3.49 14.74
N ASP A 133 -8.89 -3.82 15.67
CA ASP A 133 -9.40 -5.19 15.93
C ASP A 133 -9.87 -5.95 14.68
N ARG A 134 -10.24 -5.20 13.63
CA ARG A 134 -10.63 -5.71 12.32
C ARG A 134 -9.53 -6.51 11.61
N TRP A 135 -8.25 -6.15 11.77
CA TRP A 135 -7.14 -6.69 10.98
C TRP A 135 -6.17 -7.54 11.80
N LEU A 136 -6.23 -7.47 13.14
CA LEU A 136 -5.40 -8.25 14.07
C LEU A 136 -5.32 -9.76 13.76
N PRO A 137 -6.40 -10.47 13.36
CA PRO A 137 -6.33 -11.90 13.07
C PRO A 137 -5.43 -12.23 11.88
N LEU A 138 -5.28 -11.30 10.92
CA LEU A 138 -4.48 -11.51 9.70
C LEU A 138 -2.98 -11.39 9.97
N PHE A 139 -2.57 -10.58 10.95
CA PHE A 139 -1.16 -10.40 11.31
C PHE A 139 -0.64 -11.45 12.31
N ARG A 140 -1.52 -12.35 12.79
CA ARG A 140 -1.22 -13.38 13.82
C ARG A 140 -0.66 -14.69 13.25
N VAL A 141 -0.13 -14.69 12.03
CA VAL A 141 0.43 -15.92 11.44
C VAL A 141 1.76 -16.23 12.14
N GLU A 142 1.78 -17.33 12.87
CA GLU A 142 2.90 -17.80 13.70
C GLU A 142 4.20 -17.89 12.90
N GLY A 143 5.23 -17.17 13.35
CA GLY A 143 6.60 -17.31 12.85
C GLY A 143 7.25 -16.04 12.28
N SER A 144 6.50 -14.95 12.08
CA SER A 144 7.11 -13.68 11.64
C SER A 144 7.59 -12.83 12.82
N LEU A 145 8.60 -11.98 12.57
CA LEU A 145 9.15 -11.01 13.52
C LEU A 145 8.07 -10.10 14.16
N VAL A 146 6.87 -10.05 13.58
CA VAL A 146 5.68 -9.35 14.07
C VAL A 146 5.23 -9.91 15.42
N SER A 147 5.23 -11.23 15.62
CA SER A 147 4.92 -11.80 16.94
C SER A 147 5.94 -11.35 17.97
N SER A 148 7.24 -11.36 17.66
CA SER A 148 8.29 -10.92 18.60
C SER A 148 8.27 -9.42 18.91
N LEU A 149 7.90 -8.55 17.95
CA LEU A 149 7.82 -7.11 18.19
C LEU A 149 6.52 -6.72 18.91
N LEU A 150 5.41 -7.40 18.61
CA LEU A 150 4.12 -7.22 19.30
C LEU A 150 4.18 -7.76 20.73
N GLU A 151 4.83 -8.91 20.94
CA GLU A 151 5.15 -9.45 22.27
C GLU A 151 6.05 -8.48 23.05
N ALA A 152 7.09 -7.91 22.42
CA ALA A 152 7.97 -6.92 23.05
C ALA A 152 7.24 -5.60 23.40
N ALA A 153 6.35 -5.10 22.53
CA ALA A 153 5.54 -3.92 22.81
C ALA A 153 4.48 -4.18 23.91
N SER A 154 3.92 -5.39 23.97
CA SER A 154 2.97 -5.78 25.02
C SER A 154 3.64 -6.04 26.39
N ARG A 155 4.94 -6.37 26.41
CA ARG A 155 5.72 -6.66 27.63
C ARG A 155 6.55 -5.49 28.14
N GLY A 156 6.49 -4.31 27.51
CA GLY A 156 7.48 -3.25 27.67
C GLY A 156 6.97 -1.82 27.82
N HIS A 157 5.83 -1.61 28.48
CA HIS A 157 5.52 -0.35 29.16
C HIS A 157 5.34 -0.63 30.66
N ALA A 158 6.47 -0.68 31.38
CA ALA A 158 6.55 -0.57 32.84
C ALA A 158 7.79 0.24 33.20
#